data_AF-A0A562JC37-F1
#
_entry.id   AF-A0A562JC37-F1
#
_cell.length_a   1.000
_cell.length_b   1.000
_cell.length_c   1.000
_cell.angle_alpha   90.00
_cell.angle_beta   90.00
_cell.angle_gamma   90.00
#
_symmetry.space_group_name_H-M   'P 1'
#
loop_
_entity.id
_entity.type
_entity.pdbx_description
1 polymer ?
#
loop_
_entity_poly.entity_id
_entity_poly.type
_entity_poly.pdbx_seq_one_letter_code
_entity_poly.pdbx_strand_id
1 'polypeptide(L)' 'MNKDMSYAAVMARRPEIMKNSAGLDFSQFESGSIAFDYERMMKEAGFTIAEIQKIQSE' A
#
# COMPACT_ATOMS: atom_id res chain seq x y z
N MET A 1 -4.68 -5.96 -26.12
CA MET A 1 -5.13 -6.93 -25.09
C MET A 1 -5.99 -6.18 -24.09
N ASN A 2 -7.23 -6.58 -23.89
CA ASN A 2 -8.10 -5.97 -22.89
C ASN A 2 -7.65 -6.46 -21.51
N LYS A 3 -7.37 -5.55 -20.58
CA LYS A 3 -6.92 -5.91 -19.23
C LYS A 3 -8.12 -6.54 -18.51
N ASP A 4 -7.97 -7.75 -17.97
CA ASP A 4 -9.05 -8.38 -17.18
C ASP A 4 -9.33 -7.51 -15.96
N MET A 5 -10.57 -7.02 -15.81
CA MET A 5 -10.99 -6.13 -14.72
C MET A 5 -11.90 -6.84 -13.72
N SER A 6 -12.00 -8.18 -13.77
CA SER A 6 -12.73 -8.95 -12.77
C SER A 6 -12.11 -8.73 -11.37
N TYR A 7 -12.95 -8.78 -10.34
CA TYR A 7 -12.51 -8.58 -8.95
C TYR A 7 -11.33 -9.50 -8.59
N ALA A 8 -11.40 -10.77 -8.98
CA ALA A 8 -10.33 -11.74 -8.75
C ALA A 8 -9.02 -11.33 -9.45
N ALA A 9 -9.07 -10.91 -10.72
CA ALA A 9 -7.90 -10.46 -11.46
C ALA A 9 -7.30 -9.16 -10.90
N VAL A 10 -8.12 -8.26 -10.36
CA VAL A 10 -7.66 -7.04 -9.67
C VAL A 10 -7.00 -7.38 -8.33
N MET A 11 -7.62 -8.25 -7.53
CA MET A 11 -7.06 -8.68 -6.24
C MET A 11 -5.74 -9.43 -6.40
N ALA A 12 -5.59 -10.27 -7.42
CA ALA A 12 -4.34 -10.96 -7.72
C ALA A 12 -3.17 -10.00 -8.04
N ARG A 13 -3.47 -8.80 -8.58
CA ARG A 13 -2.49 -7.75 -8.90
C ARG A 13 -2.43 -6.64 -7.86
N ARG A 14 -3.13 -6.79 -6.72
CA ARG A 14 -3.14 -5.78 -5.65
C ARG A 14 -1.72 -5.35 -5.23
N PRO A 15 -0.74 -6.24 -5.04
CA PRO A 15 0.61 -5.83 -4.64
C PRO A 15 1.28 -4.93 -5.69
N GLU A 16 1.11 -5.25 -6.98
CA GLU A 16 1.71 -4.53 -8.09
C GLU A 16 1.04 -3.16 -8.31
N ILE A 17 -0.28 -3.08 -8.13
CA ILE A 17 -1.03 -1.81 -8.16
C ILE A 17 -0.58 -0.93 -7.00
N MET A 18 -0.51 -1.48 -5.78
CA MET A 18 -0.08 -0.74 -4.59
C MET A 18 1.36 -0.23 -4.76
N LYS A 19 2.27 -1.05 -5.30
CA LYS A 19 3.65 -0.65 -5.61
C LYS A 19 3.72 0.47 -6.65
N ASN A 20 2.95 0.39 -7.72
CA ASN A 20 2.94 1.42 -8.77
C ASN A 20 2.25 2.72 -8.33
N SER A 21 1.24 2.64 -7.47
CA SER A 21 0.46 3.81 -7.02
C SER A 21 1.10 4.52 -5.83
N ALA A 22 1.65 3.78 -4.86
CA ALA A 22 2.24 4.34 -3.66
C ALA A 22 3.77 4.44 -3.71
N GLY A 23 4.42 3.82 -4.71
CA GLY A 23 5.89 3.74 -4.80
C GLY A 23 6.53 2.83 -3.72
N LEU A 24 5.71 2.15 -2.92
CA LEU A 24 6.15 1.36 -1.76
C LEU A 24 5.83 -0.12 -1.96
N ASP A 25 6.79 -0.97 -1.64
CA ASP A 25 6.60 -2.41 -1.65
C ASP A 25 6.08 -2.89 -0.29
N PHE A 26 4.76 -3.09 -0.18
CA PHE A 26 4.09 -3.42 1.07
C PHE A 26 4.56 -4.75 1.68
N SER A 27 5.14 -5.65 0.87
CA SER A 27 5.70 -6.92 1.35
C SER A 27 6.91 -6.74 2.28
N GLN A 28 7.59 -5.59 2.22
CA GLN A 28 8.74 -5.30 3.08
C GLN A 28 8.33 -4.91 4.50
N PHE A 29 7.06 -4.53 4.71
CA PHE A 29 6.53 -4.18 6.02
C PHE A 29 5.73 -5.32 6.65
N GLU A 30 5.41 -6.36 5.88
CA GLU A 30 4.75 -7.55 6.39
C GLU A 30 5.79 -8.48 7.03
N SER A 31 5.62 -8.77 8.32
CA SER A 31 6.45 -9.67 9.11
C SER A 31 5.60 -10.89 9.51
N GLY A 32 5.76 -11.97 8.75
CA GLY A 32 4.92 -13.16 8.91
C GLY A 32 3.47 -12.94 8.45
N SER A 33 2.61 -13.94 8.62
CA SER A 33 1.24 -13.93 8.06
C SER A 33 0.26 -12.96 8.74
N ILE A 34 0.68 -12.23 9.79
CA ILE A 34 -0.22 -11.47 10.68
C ILE A 34 0.35 -10.09 11.07
N ALA A 35 1.67 -9.91 11.17
CA ALA A 35 2.22 -8.63 11.63
C ALA A 35 2.54 -7.72 10.44
N PHE A 36 2.13 -6.45 10.55
CA PHE A 36 2.42 -5.42 9.56
C PHE A 36 3.03 -4.20 10.27
N ASP A 37 4.22 -3.80 9.86
CA ASP A 37 4.97 -2.69 10.44
C ASP A 37 4.55 -1.36 9.81
N TYR A 38 3.44 -0.82 10.32
CA TYR A 38 2.89 0.46 9.89
C TYR A 38 3.84 1.63 10.16
N GLU A 39 4.63 1.60 11.25
CA GLU A 39 5.57 2.68 11.58
C GLU A 39 6.65 2.80 10.51
N ARG A 40 7.24 1.66 10.12
CA ARG A 40 8.27 1.62 9.08
C ARG A 40 7.70 2.02 7.72
N MET A 41 6.48 1.57 7.39
CA MET A 41 5.80 1.96 6.16
C MET A 41 5.60 3.47 6.07
N MET A 42 5.11 4.10 7.14
CA MET A 42 4.83 5.54 7.17
C MET A 42 6.12 6.36 7.06
N LYS A 43 7.20 5.88 7.69
CA LYS A 43 8.52 6.50 7.62
C LYS A 43 9.14 6.43 6.22
N GLU A 44 9.02 5.29 5.53
CA GLU A 44 9.50 5.14 4.14
C GLU A 44 8.59 5.85 3.12
N ALA A 45 7.29 5.95 3.39
CA ALA A 45 6.35 6.65 2.52
C ALA A 45 6.56 8.16 2.44
N GLY A 46 7.41 8.72 3.32
CA GLY A 46 7.68 10.16 3.37
C GLY A 46 6.51 10.99 3.90
N PHE A 47 5.39 10.36 4.28
CA PHE A 47 4.25 10.99 4.93
C PHE A 47 4.24 10.62 6.40
N THR A 48 4.45 11.61 7.25
CA THR A 48 4.27 11.46 8.69
C THR A 48 2.80 11.20 9.03
N ILE A 49 2.52 10.53 10.17
CA ILE A 49 1.14 10.35 10.69
C ILE A 49 0.40 11.70 10.70
N ALA A 50 1.09 12.78 11.05
CA ALA A 50 0.55 14.13 11.11
C ALA A 50 0.09 14.66 9.74
N GLU A 51 0.85 14.39 8.67
CA GLU A 51 0.47 14.78 7.31
C GLU A 51 -0.74 14.00 6.80
N ILE A 52 -0.82 12.70 7.12
CA ILE A 52 -2.00 11.89 6.76
C ILE A 52 -3.25 12.34 7.52
N GLN A 53 -3.11 12.64 8.82
CA GLN A 53 -4.22 13.20 9.61
C GLN A 53 -4.71 14.53 9.03
N LYS A 54 -3.78 15.38 8.58
CA LYS A 54 -4.11 16.65 7.94
C LYS A 54 -4.89 16.44 6.63
N ILE A 55 -4.44 15.52 5.76
CA ILE A 55 -5.12 15.20 4.50
C ILE A 55 -6.53 14.61 4.75
N GLN A 56 -6.71 13.75 5.76
CA GLN A 56 -8.03 13.17 6.08
C GLN A 56 -9.00 14.15 6.75
N SER A 57 -8.49 15.25 7.29
CA SER A 57 -9.31 16.28 7.95
C SER A 57 -9.84 17.34 6.98
N GLU A 58 -9.39 17.31 5.73
CA GLU A 58 -9.90 18.11 4.60
C GLU A 58 -10.92 17.31 3.78
#